data_AF-A0A9D2JXC6-F1
#
_entry.id   AF-A0A9D2JXC6-F1
#
_cell.length_a   1.000
_cell.length_b   1.000
_cell.length_c   1.000
_cell.angle_alpha   90.00
_cell.angle_beta   90.00
_cell.angle_gamma   90.00
#
_symmetry.space_group_name_H-M   'P 1'
#
loop_
_entity.id
_entity.type
_entity.pdbx_description
1 polymer ?
#
loop_
_entity_poly.entity_id
_entity_poly.type
_entity_poly.pdbx_seq_one_letter_code
_entity_poly.pdbx_strand_id
1 'polypeptide(L)'
;MSNKRGLLALSPLLLFITLYVGLSLAAGDFYKVPMTVVFLIASVYAIIISGGLPLQKRINTFSHGASSGNLLLMLWIYVLAGAFAASAKQMGAIDATVNMCLTYLPASMLLPGLFLAACFISLSIGTSVGTVVALVPIAVGIAQSADASVPLTTAVIVGGAYFGDNLSFISDTTIVATQTQGCSMSDKFRVNLLIVSPAVILVLAIYAVMGAGLSSPSHVPAVEWAKVVPYLVVLITAVCGMNVMAVLVLGIVMCGVIGLIDGSYDLFAWMTSMGEGIVSMGELIVIAMMAGGLLELIRENGGINYIIEKLTAHIRGKRGAELSIAALVSLVNCCTANNTVAILTVGSIAKKIGDRFGVDNRKAASILDTFSCAIQGVIPYGVQMLLAAGLAEVSPMQILPYLYYPVAIGIASLAAILLRYPKKYS
;
A
#
# COMPACT_ATOMS: atom_id res chain seq x y z
N MET A 1 -5.28 -14.84 -30.98
CA MET A 1 -6.36 -13.89 -31.37
C MET A 1 -5.83 -12.93 -32.44
N SER A 2 -6.68 -12.26 -33.24
CA SER A 2 -6.20 -11.14 -34.07
C SER A 2 -5.65 -10.04 -33.16
N ASN A 3 -4.40 -9.60 -33.39
CA ASN A 3 -3.72 -8.55 -32.60
C ASN A 3 -4.61 -7.31 -32.37
N LYS A 4 -5.48 -6.98 -33.33
CA LYS A 4 -6.40 -5.83 -33.25
C LYS A 4 -7.47 -5.99 -32.17
N ARG A 5 -8.06 -7.19 -32.00
CA ARG A 5 -9.09 -7.43 -30.97
C ARG A 5 -8.49 -7.42 -29.56
N GLY A 6 -7.28 -7.96 -29.41
CA GLY A 6 -6.56 -7.94 -28.13
C GLY A 6 -6.16 -6.53 -27.69
N LEU A 7 -5.64 -5.71 -28.60
CA LEU A 7 -5.33 -4.30 -28.32
C LEU A 7 -6.58 -3.49 -27.99
N LEU A 8 -7.67 -3.70 -28.73
CA LEU A 8 -8.93 -3.00 -28.48
C LEU A 8 -9.53 -3.40 -27.12
N ALA A 9 -9.44 -4.67 -26.72
CA ALA A 9 -9.88 -5.10 -25.39
C ALA A 9 -9.10 -4.44 -24.23
N LEU A 10 -7.87 -3.97 -24.48
CA LEU A 10 -7.02 -3.30 -23.48
C LEU A 10 -7.06 -1.78 -23.55
N SER A 11 -7.67 -1.22 -24.59
CA SER A 11 -7.73 0.23 -24.74
C SER A 11 -8.39 0.96 -23.56
N PRO A 12 -9.30 0.38 -22.74
CA PRO A 12 -9.80 1.06 -21.55
C PRO A 12 -8.73 1.28 -20.48
N LEU A 13 -7.82 0.31 -20.31
CA LEU A 13 -6.71 0.48 -19.38
C LEU A 13 -5.71 1.52 -19.90
N LEU A 14 -5.44 1.50 -21.21
CA LEU A 14 -4.60 2.52 -21.84
C LEU A 14 -5.24 3.91 -21.73
N LEU A 15 -6.56 4.02 -21.95
CA LEU A 15 -7.31 5.25 -21.81
C LEU A 15 -7.25 5.80 -20.38
N PHE A 16 -7.40 4.92 -19.38
CA PHE A 16 -7.24 5.29 -17.99
C PHE A 16 -5.86 5.91 -17.73
N ILE A 17 -4.79 5.22 -18.15
CA ILE A 17 -3.41 5.69 -18.00
C ILE A 17 -3.20 7.02 -18.73
N THR A 18 -3.61 7.14 -19.99
CA THR A 18 -3.37 8.35 -20.78
C THR A 18 -4.18 9.54 -20.28
N LEU A 19 -5.43 9.35 -19.86
CA LEU A 19 -6.23 10.42 -19.28
C LEU A 19 -5.69 10.85 -17.93
N TYR A 20 -5.38 9.92 -17.03
CA TYR A 20 -4.88 10.26 -15.70
C TYR A 20 -3.55 11.01 -15.81
N VAL A 21 -2.58 10.47 -16.54
CA VAL A 21 -1.26 11.10 -16.72
C VAL A 21 -1.39 12.41 -17.50
N GLY A 22 -2.13 12.43 -18.61
CA GLY A 22 -2.25 13.61 -19.47
C GLY A 22 -2.91 14.78 -18.77
N LEU A 23 -4.01 14.54 -18.05
CA LEU A 23 -4.69 15.59 -17.27
C LEU A 23 -3.84 16.06 -16.09
N SER A 24 -3.15 15.13 -15.40
CA SER A 24 -2.29 15.47 -14.26
C SER A 24 -1.10 16.34 -14.68
N LEU A 25 -0.47 16.01 -15.81
CA LEU A 25 0.60 16.82 -16.40
C LEU A 25 0.10 18.19 -16.85
N ALA A 26 -1.07 18.25 -17.49
CA ALA A 26 -1.67 19.51 -17.91
C ALA A 26 -2.06 20.41 -16.73
N ALA A 27 -2.50 19.82 -15.62
CA ALA A 27 -2.83 20.51 -14.38
C ALA A 27 -1.60 20.89 -13.53
N GLY A 28 -0.43 20.31 -13.84
CA GLY A 28 0.80 20.41 -13.05
C GLY A 28 0.70 19.78 -11.65
N ASP A 29 -0.35 19.00 -11.40
CA ASP A 29 -0.70 18.47 -10.09
C ASP A 29 -1.55 17.20 -10.23
N PHE A 30 -1.00 16.07 -9.78
CA PHE A 30 -1.64 14.76 -9.84
C PHE A 30 -2.85 14.61 -8.90
N TYR A 31 -3.06 15.53 -7.95
CA TYR A 31 -4.23 15.53 -7.07
C TYR A 31 -5.43 16.27 -7.62
N LYS A 32 -5.22 17.20 -8.56
CA LYS A 32 -6.34 17.92 -9.17
C LYS A 32 -7.22 17.03 -10.05
N VAL A 33 -6.74 15.83 -10.37
CA VAL A 33 -7.44 14.85 -11.21
C VAL A 33 -7.97 13.73 -10.31
N PRO A 34 -9.28 13.71 -9.99
CA PRO A 34 -9.85 12.64 -9.18
C PRO A 34 -9.76 11.30 -9.91
N MET A 35 -9.10 10.31 -9.30
CA MET A 35 -8.94 8.98 -9.90
C MET A 35 -10.28 8.32 -10.18
N THR A 36 -11.27 8.56 -9.31
CA THR A 36 -12.65 8.07 -9.47
C THR A 36 -13.28 8.50 -10.79
N VAL A 37 -13.07 9.75 -11.22
CA VAL A 37 -13.61 10.28 -12.48
C VAL A 37 -12.91 9.64 -13.68
N VAL A 38 -11.59 9.47 -13.62
CA VAL A 38 -10.85 8.83 -14.73
C VAL A 38 -11.22 7.36 -14.86
N PHE A 39 -11.36 6.65 -13.73
CA PHE A 39 -11.86 5.27 -13.72
C PHE A 39 -13.29 5.16 -14.24
N LEU A 40 -14.16 6.11 -13.92
CA LEU A 40 -15.52 6.16 -14.45
C LEU A 40 -15.49 6.27 -15.98
N ILE A 41 -14.71 7.21 -16.53
CA ILE A 41 -14.57 7.39 -17.98
C ILE A 41 -14.03 6.11 -18.63
N ALA A 42 -12.99 5.50 -18.05
CA ALA A 42 -12.42 4.26 -18.56
C ALA A 42 -13.42 3.09 -18.50
N SER A 43 -14.23 3.01 -17.45
CA SER A 43 -15.28 1.99 -17.27
C SER A 43 -16.42 2.15 -18.28
N VAL A 44 -16.89 3.38 -18.48
CA VAL A 44 -17.90 3.71 -19.50
C VAL A 44 -17.37 3.35 -20.88
N TYR A 45 -16.13 3.74 -21.19
CA TYR A 45 -15.47 3.39 -22.44
C TYR A 45 -15.35 1.87 -22.62
N ALA A 46 -14.96 1.11 -21.58
CA ALA A 46 -14.92 -0.35 -21.62
C ALA A 46 -16.27 -0.98 -21.98
N ILE A 47 -17.37 -0.48 -21.41
CA ILE A 47 -18.72 -0.93 -21.73
C ILE A 47 -19.05 -0.64 -23.21
N ILE A 48 -18.68 0.54 -23.72
CA ILE A 48 -18.92 0.93 -25.11
C ILE A 48 -18.16 0.02 -26.09
N ILE A 49 -16.88 -0.23 -25.84
CA ILE A 49 -16.01 -0.99 -26.75
C ILE A 49 -16.21 -2.51 -26.69
N SER A 50 -16.91 -3.02 -25.67
CA SER A 50 -17.31 -4.44 -25.56
C SER A 50 -18.43 -4.80 -26.57
N GLY A 51 -18.28 -4.29 -27.81
CA GLY A 51 -19.19 -4.40 -28.94
C GLY A 51 -19.59 -5.83 -29.26
N GLY A 52 -20.84 -6.03 -29.69
CA GLY A 52 -21.38 -7.35 -30.05
C GLY A 52 -22.20 -8.04 -28.97
N LEU A 53 -22.23 -7.50 -27.74
CA LEU A 53 -23.17 -7.91 -26.69
C LEU A 53 -24.27 -6.85 -26.49
N PRO A 54 -25.49 -7.22 -26.06
CA PRO A 54 -26.51 -6.26 -25.62
C PRO A 54 -25.99 -5.41 -24.46
N LEU A 55 -26.37 -4.13 -24.38
CA LEU A 55 -25.91 -3.21 -23.33
C LEU A 55 -26.13 -3.77 -21.92
N GLN A 56 -27.31 -4.35 -21.67
CA GLN A 56 -27.63 -4.98 -20.38
C GLN A 56 -26.63 -6.07 -20.00
N LYS A 57 -26.21 -6.90 -20.97
CA LYS A 57 -25.23 -7.96 -20.73
C LYS A 57 -23.87 -7.38 -20.35
N ARG A 58 -23.44 -6.30 -21.01
CA ARG A 58 -22.16 -5.62 -20.70
C ARG A 58 -22.18 -5.01 -19.31
N ILE A 59 -23.27 -4.33 -18.96
CA ILE A 59 -23.44 -3.77 -17.61
C ILE A 59 -23.44 -4.89 -16.58
N ASN A 60 -24.17 -5.99 -16.81
CA ASN A 60 -24.17 -7.14 -15.91
C ASN A 60 -22.77 -7.76 -15.74
N THR A 61 -21.99 -7.90 -16.83
CA THR A 61 -20.61 -8.39 -16.75
C THR A 61 -19.73 -7.45 -15.91
N PHE A 62 -19.84 -6.13 -16.11
CA PHE A 62 -19.16 -5.15 -15.27
C PHE A 62 -19.56 -5.26 -13.81
N SER A 63 -20.87 -5.28 -13.52
CA SER A 63 -21.40 -5.42 -12.16
C SER A 63 -20.96 -6.71 -11.49
N HIS A 64 -20.86 -7.81 -12.24
CA HIS A 64 -20.36 -9.08 -11.72
C HIS A 64 -18.88 -8.99 -11.32
N GLY A 65 -18.04 -8.36 -12.15
CA GLY A 65 -16.64 -8.07 -11.80
C GLY A 65 -16.52 -7.19 -10.54
N ALA A 66 -17.32 -6.13 -10.48
CA ALA A 66 -17.36 -5.19 -9.36
C ALA A 66 -17.92 -5.78 -8.06
N SER A 67 -18.56 -6.94 -8.10
CA SER A 67 -19.16 -7.63 -6.94
C SER A 67 -18.64 -9.06 -6.75
N SER A 68 -17.46 -9.38 -7.32
CA SER A 68 -16.85 -10.68 -7.13
C SER A 68 -16.55 -10.95 -5.65
N GLY A 69 -16.69 -12.20 -5.20
CA GLY A 69 -16.60 -12.56 -3.77
C GLY A 69 -15.29 -12.11 -3.10
N ASN A 70 -14.15 -12.30 -3.78
CA ASN A 70 -12.84 -11.85 -3.27
C ASN A 70 -12.74 -10.33 -3.15
N LEU A 71 -13.38 -9.59 -4.07
CA LEU A 71 -13.42 -8.13 -4.03
C LEU A 71 -14.30 -7.66 -2.87
N LEU A 72 -15.50 -8.23 -2.69
CA LEU A 72 -16.38 -7.89 -1.57
C LEU A 72 -15.72 -8.11 -0.21
N LEU A 73 -14.99 -9.21 -0.04
CA LEU A 73 -14.21 -9.48 1.18
C LEU A 73 -13.17 -8.37 1.44
N MET A 74 -12.46 -7.94 0.40
CA MET A 74 -11.51 -6.83 0.50
C MET A 74 -12.21 -5.51 0.90
N LEU A 75 -13.39 -5.20 0.36
CA LEU A 75 -14.13 -3.99 0.73
C LEU A 75 -14.53 -4.00 2.22
N TRP A 76 -14.96 -5.14 2.76
CA TRP A 76 -15.28 -5.25 4.19
C TRP A 76 -14.06 -5.05 5.08
N ILE A 77 -12.89 -5.53 4.65
CA ILE A 77 -11.64 -5.30 5.36
C ILE A 77 -11.31 -3.80 5.38
N TYR A 78 -11.54 -3.06 4.27
CA TYR A 78 -11.29 -1.61 4.22
C TYR A 78 -12.17 -0.84 5.20
N VAL A 79 -13.46 -1.18 5.28
CA VAL A 79 -14.40 -0.58 6.24
C VAL A 79 -13.90 -0.77 7.68
N LEU A 80 -13.52 -2.00 8.05
CA LEU A 80 -13.04 -2.31 9.39
C LEU A 80 -11.67 -1.65 9.67
N ALA A 81 -10.76 -1.64 8.70
CA ALA A 81 -9.45 -1.02 8.83
C ALA A 81 -9.56 0.50 9.05
N GLY A 82 -10.44 1.17 8.29
CA GLY A 82 -10.71 2.59 8.46
C GLY A 82 -11.25 2.92 9.86
N ALA A 83 -12.25 2.16 10.34
CA ALA A 83 -12.80 2.32 11.68
C ALA A 83 -11.75 2.13 12.78
N PHE A 84 -10.90 1.10 12.65
CA PHE A 84 -9.81 0.83 13.58
C PHE A 84 -8.77 1.95 13.60
N ALA A 85 -8.29 2.35 12.42
CA ALA A 85 -7.28 3.38 12.23
C ALA A 85 -7.68 4.70 12.88
N ALA A 86 -8.91 5.16 12.62
CA ALA A 86 -9.42 6.41 13.18
C ALA A 86 -9.61 6.31 14.70
N SER A 87 -10.20 5.20 15.19
CA SER A 87 -10.38 4.98 16.63
C SER A 87 -9.05 4.99 17.40
N ALA A 88 -8.03 4.33 16.85
CA ALA A 88 -6.71 4.27 17.46
C ALA A 88 -6.00 5.63 17.42
N LYS A 89 -6.13 6.37 16.31
CA LYS A 89 -5.61 7.74 16.19
C LYS A 89 -6.25 8.67 17.23
N GLN A 90 -7.58 8.68 17.33
CA GLN A 90 -8.30 9.55 18.26
C GLN A 90 -8.00 9.22 19.72
N MET A 91 -7.71 7.95 20.03
CA MET A 91 -7.29 7.51 21.36
C MET A 91 -5.88 8.01 21.74
N GLY A 92 -5.08 8.51 20.80
CA GLY A 92 -3.66 8.85 21.03
C GLY A 92 -2.72 7.66 20.98
N ALA A 93 -3.13 6.54 20.36
CA ALA A 93 -2.28 5.34 20.21
C ALA A 93 -1.01 5.63 19.39
N ILE A 94 -1.08 6.59 18.47
CA ILE A 94 0.04 6.99 17.62
C ILE A 94 1.12 7.68 18.45
N ASP A 95 0.75 8.69 19.24
CA ASP A 95 1.68 9.41 20.12
C ASP A 95 2.31 8.47 21.16
N ALA A 96 1.51 7.62 21.79
CA ALA A 96 1.99 6.63 22.75
C ALA A 96 3.03 5.67 22.13
N THR A 97 2.83 5.28 20.87
CA THR A 97 3.76 4.41 20.15
C THR A 97 5.07 5.13 19.80
N VAL A 98 5.00 6.39 19.34
CA VAL A 98 6.20 7.19 19.07
C VAL A 98 7.02 7.37 20.34
N ASN A 99 6.36 7.75 21.45
CA ASN A 99 7.00 7.93 22.74
C ASN A 99 7.63 6.62 23.25
N MET A 100 6.96 5.48 23.03
CA MET A 100 7.52 4.16 23.33
C MET A 100 8.84 3.94 22.59
N CYS A 101 8.86 4.12 21.27
CA CYS A 101 10.08 3.92 20.48
C CYS A 101 11.22 4.86 20.92
N LEU A 102 10.92 6.13 21.20
CA LEU A 102 11.91 7.12 21.63
C LEU A 102 12.42 6.89 23.06
N THR A 103 11.63 6.29 23.95
CA THR A 103 12.04 6.00 25.33
C THR A 103 13.11 4.90 25.41
N TYR A 104 13.01 3.88 24.55
CA TYR A 104 13.92 2.73 24.58
C TYR A 104 15.13 2.86 23.64
N LEU A 105 15.16 3.87 22.78
CA LEU A 105 16.25 4.09 21.86
C LEU A 105 17.21 5.16 22.38
N PRO A 106 18.54 4.93 22.33
CA PRO A 106 19.52 5.97 22.58
C PRO A 106 19.24 7.18 21.70
N ALA A 107 19.47 8.38 22.21
CA ALA A 107 19.14 9.59 21.47
C ALA A 107 19.89 9.76 20.13
N SER A 108 21.08 9.17 19.99
CA SER A 108 21.81 9.06 18.72
C SER A 108 21.12 8.17 17.67
N MET A 109 20.04 7.49 18.05
CA MET A 109 19.22 6.63 17.20
C MET A 109 17.85 7.24 16.89
N LEU A 110 17.74 8.58 16.90
CA LEU A 110 16.50 9.29 16.59
C LEU A 110 15.89 8.83 15.25
N LEU A 111 16.67 8.86 14.16
CA LEU A 111 16.18 8.47 12.82
C LEU A 111 15.78 6.99 12.75
N PRO A 112 16.60 6.02 13.22
CA PRO A 112 16.15 4.63 13.37
C PRO A 112 14.87 4.48 14.20
N GLY A 113 14.72 5.27 15.28
CA GLY A 113 13.55 5.20 16.14
C GLY A 113 12.28 5.69 15.49
N LEU A 114 12.34 6.82 14.78
CA LEU A 114 11.23 7.32 13.99
C LEU A 114 10.89 6.37 12.84
N PHE A 115 11.90 5.75 12.21
CA PHE A 115 11.68 4.71 11.20
C PHE A 115 10.92 3.51 11.79
N LEU A 116 11.36 2.99 12.94
CA LEU A 116 10.72 1.86 13.60
C LEU A 116 9.32 2.17 14.11
N ALA A 117 9.09 3.38 14.63
CA ALA A 117 7.77 3.86 15.02
C ALA A 117 6.84 3.90 13.79
N ALA A 118 7.30 4.47 12.68
CA ALA A 118 6.55 4.48 11.42
C ALA A 118 6.29 3.07 10.88
N CYS A 119 7.27 2.17 10.95
CA CYS A 119 7.09 0.76 10.59
C CYS A 119 6.00 0.11 11.44
N PHE A 120 6.06 0.27 12.76
CA PHE A 120 5.13 -0.35 13.69
C PHE A 120 3.71 0.19 13.49
N ILE A 121 3.55 1.51 13.37
CA ILE A 121 2.26 2.15 13.16
C ILE A 121 1.68 1.74 11.81
N SER A 122 2.48 1.78 10.74
CA SER A 122 2.01 1.38 9.41
C SER A 122 1.64 -0.11 9.35
N LEU A 123 2.40 -0.98 10.02
CA LEU A 123 2.05 -2.39 10.17
C LEU A 123 0.70 -2.59 10.87
N SER A 124 0.46 -1.83 11.94
CA SER A 124 -0.68 -2.01 12.82
C SER A 124 -1.95 -1.38 12.26
N ILE A 125 -1.87 -0.13 11.78
CA ILE A 125 -2.98 0.60 11.17
C ILE A 125 -3.30 0.02 9.79
N GLY A 126 -2.29 -0.40 9.02
CA GLY A 126 -2.46 -0.92 7.67
C GLY A 126 -2.65 0.16 6.60
N THR A 127 -2.21 1.41 6.84
CA THR A 127 -2.19 2.43 5.78
C THR A 127 -0.93 3.29 5.83
N SER A 128 -0.21 3.36 4.70
CA SER A 128 0.92 4.28 4.55
C SER A 128 0.48 5.75 4.54
N VAL A 129 -0.66 6.06 3.91
CA VAL A 129 -1.22 7.43 3.88
C VAL A 129 -1.57 7.89 5.29
N GLY A 130 -2.30 7.07 6.05
CA GLY A 130 -2.65 7.40 7.43
C GLY A 130 -1.42 7.55 8.33
N THR A 131 -0.41 6.71 8.13
CA THR A 131 0.87 6.80 8.87
C THR A 131 1.60 8.10 8.57
N VAL A 132 1.70 8.51 7.30
CA VAL A 132 2.33 9.78 6.91
C VAL A 132 1.59 10.96 7.52
N VAL A 133 0.26 11.00 7.41
CA VAL A 133 -0.55 12.09 7.94
C VAL A 133 -0.42 12.22 9.45
N ALA A 134 -0.28 11.11 10.16
CA ALA A 134 -0.15 11.12 11.61
C ALA A 134 1.27 11.45 12.07
N LEU A 135 2.29 10.91 11.43
CA LEU A 135 3.67 10.96 11.94
C LEU A 135 4.49 12.11 11.39
N VAL A 136 4.22 12.63 10.19
CA VAL A 136 5.02 13.73 9.65
C VAL A 136 4.98 14.98 10.52
N PRO A 137 3.82 15.46 11.02
CA PRO A 137 3.78 16.63 11.89
C PRO A 137 4.59 16.43 13.19
N ILE A 138 4.47 15.25 13.80
CA ILE A 138 5.24 14.87 15.01
C ILE A 138 6.74 14.88 14.69
N ALA A 139 7.13 14.25 13.59
CA ALA A 139 8.51 14.15 13.17
C ALA A 139 9.13 15.51 12.81
N VAL A 140 8.35 16.44 12.23
CA VAL A 140 8.76 17.82 11.97
C VAL A 140 9.05 18.57 13.28
N GLY A 141 8.15 18.47 14.28
CA GLY A 141 8.36 19.11 15.58
C GLY A 141 9.58 18.56 16.32
N ILE A 142 9.80 17.24 16.22
CA ILE A 142 11.01 16.61 16.76
C ILE A 142 12.25 17.06 15.98
N ALA A 143 12.20 17.13 14.66
CA ALA A 143 13.33 17.58 13.84
C ALA A 143 13.74 19.01 14.18
N GLN A 144 12.78 19.92 14.37
CA GLN A 144 13.06 21.30 14.76
C GLN A 144 13.69 21.40 16.17
N SER A 145 13.22 20.61 17.12
CA SER A 145 13.77 20.62 18.49
C SER A 145 15.14 19.94 18.62
N ALA A 146 15.42 18.96 17.75
CA ALA A 146 16.68 18.21 17.72
C ALA A 146 17.72 18.78 16.73
N ASP A 147 17.42 19.92 16.08
CA ASP A 147 18.20 20.52 14.98
C ASP A 147 18.50 19.52 13.84
N ALA A 148 17.55 18.63 13.56
CA ALA A 148 17.62 17.65 12.50
C ALA A 148 17.03 18.19 11.19
N SER A 149 17.52 17.69 10.06
CA SER A 149 16.96 18.02 8.75
C SER A 149 15.50 17.55 8.63
N VAL A 150 14.58 18.50 8.41
CA VAL A 150 13.16 18.22 8.19
C VAL A 150 12.96 17.30 6.96
N PRO A 151 13.56 17.55 5.77
CA PRO A 151 13.44 16.63 4.64
C PRO A 151 13.89 15.19 4.93
N LEU A 152 15.01 15.02 5.65
CA LEU A 152 15.51 13.70 6.04
C LEU A 152 14.54 12.98 6.98
N THR A 153 14.08 13.68 8.01
CA THR A 153 13.19 13.13 9.04
C THR A 153 11.82 12.76 8.43
N THR A 154 11.30 13.59 7.53
CA THR A 154 10.11 13.28 6.74
C THR A 154 10.32 12.07 5.84
N ALA A 155 11.48 11.94 5.17
CA ALA A 155 11.79 10.76 4.35
C ALA A 155 11.84 9.47 5.17
N VAL A 156 12.35 9.53 6.40
CA VAL A 156 12.38 8.41 7.35
C VAL A 156 10.95 7.94 7.66
N ILE A 157 10.03 8.86 7.96
CA ILE A 157 8.62 8.53 8.21
C ILE A 157 7.96 7.93 6.97
N VAL A 158 8.15 8.54 5.79
CA VAL A 158 7.60 8.04 4.53
C VAL A 158 8.14 6.64 4.22
N GLY A 159 9.43 6.39 4.46
CA GLY A 159 10.05 5.07 4.33
C GLY A 159 9.41 4.03 5.25
N GLY A 160 9.22 4.34 6.53
CA GLY A 160 8.57 3.44 7.49
C GLY A 160 7.08 3.24 7.19
N ALA A 161 6.40 4.25 6.64
CA ALA A 161 5.02 4.13 6.17
C ALA A 161 4.92 3.10 5.03
N TYR A 162 5.81 3.16 4.04
CA TYR A 162 5.90 2.18 2.96
C TYR A 162 6.27 0.77 3.44
N PHE A 163 6.98 0.65 4.57
CA PHE A 163 7.25 -0.66 5.16
C PHE A 163 5.97 -1.40 5.56
N GLY A 164 5.01 -0.69 6.15
CA GLY A 164 3.71 -1.28 6.48
C GLY A 164 2.90 -1.69 5.26
N ASP A 165 2.98 -0.99 4.12
CA ASP A 165 2.29 -1.44 2.89
C ASP A 165 2.73 -2.85 2.46
N ASN A 166 4.00 -3.18 2.68
CA ASN A 166 4.57 -4.44 2.26
C ASN A 166 4.26 -5.61 3.21
N LEU A 167 4.23 -5.33 4.51
CA LEU A 167 4.22 -6.35 5.55
C LEU A 167 2.97 -6.31 6.43
N SER A 168 2.11 -5.31 6.32
CA SER A 168 0.89 -5.25 7.12
C SER A 168 -0.10 -6.31 6.64
N PHE A 169 -0.72 -7.00 7.60
CA PHE A 169 -1.82 -7.93 7.36
C PHE A 169 -3.14 -7.21 7.02
N ILE A 170 -3.17 -5.88 7.14
CA ILE A 170 -4.36 -5.05 7.01
C ILE A 170 -4.20 -4.04 5.86
N SER A 171 -3.01 -3.95 5.24
CA SER A 171 -2.79 -3.01 4.15
C SER A 171 -3.53 -3.37 2.87
N ASP A 172 -4.15 -2.36 2.27
CA ASP A 172 -4.81 -2.39 0.98
C ASP A 172 -4.02 -3.13 -0.09
N THR A 173 -2.74 -2.77 -0.26
CA THR A 173 -1.87 -3.39 -1.27
C THR A 173 -1.65 -4.86 -0.97
N THR A 174 -1.51 -5.22 0.32
CA THR A 174 -1.38 -6.60 0.77
C THR A 174 -2.65 -7.41 0.54
N ILE A 175 -3.81 -6.85 0.85
CA ILE A 175 -5.11 -7.50 0.65
C ILE A 175 -5.33 -7.72 -0.84
N VAL A 176 -5.16 -6.69 -1.67
CA VAL A 176 -5.30 -6.81 -3.13
C VAL A 176 -4.33 -7.85 -3.68
N ALA A 177 -3.04 -7.78 -3.32
CA ALA A 177 -2.04 -8.70 -3.85
C ALA A 177 -2.38 -10.16 -3.49
N THR A 178 -2.79 -10.42 -2.24
CA THR A 178 -3.10 -11.77 -1.78
C THR A 178 -4.41 -12.30 -2.37
N GLN A 179 -5.45 -11.47 -2.46
CA GLN A 179 -6.74 -11.82 -3.05
C GLN A 179 -6.65 -12.07 -4.56
N THR A 180 -5.90 -11.24 -5.28
CA THR A 180 -5.69 -11.43 -6.73
C THR A 180 -4.85 -12.67 -7.04
N GLN A 181 -3.92 -13.05 -6.15
CA GLN A 181 -3.10 -14.25 -6.32
C GLN A 181 -3.72 -15.52 -5.72
N GLY A 182 -4.78 -15.40 -4.91
CA GLY A 182 -5.41 -16.53 -4.22
C GLY A 182 -4.47 -17.20 -3.20
N CYS A 183 -3.76 -16.40 -2.40
CA CYS A 183 -2.92 -16.90 -1.32
C CYS A 183 -3.29 -16.26 0.02
N SER A 184 -2.90 -16.89 1.14
CA SER A 184 -3.15 -16.33 2.46
C SER A 184 -2.21 -15.14 2.74
N MET A 185 -2.69 -14.15 3.50
CA MET A 185 -1.87 -13.00 3.89
C MET A 185 -0.69 -13.42 4.75
N SER A 186 -0.87 -14.40 5.64
CA SER A 186 0.21 -14.92 6.50
C SER A 186 1.31 -15.61 5.71
N ASP A 187 0.98 -16.33 4.64
CA ASP A 187 1.97 -16.92 3.78
C ASP A 187 2.75 -15.86 2.99
N LYS A 188 2.06 -14.86 2.44
CA LYS A 188 2.70 -13.73 1.75
C LYS A 188 3.60 -12.94 2.70
N PHE A 189 3.15 -12.69 3.94
CA PHE A 189 3.94 -12.05 4.98
C PHE A 189 5.27 -12.79 5.22
N ARG A 190 5.25 -14.12 5.37
CA ARG A 190 6.46 -14.93 5.56
C ARG A 190 7.43 -14.81 4.38
N VAL A 191 6.92 -14.81 3.15
CA VAL A 191 7.76 -14.63 1.94
C VAL A 191 8.34 -13.22 1.89
N ASN A 192 7.53 -12.19 2.14
CA ASN A 192 7.99 -10.80 2.15
C ASN A 192 9.02 -10.55 3.24
N LEU A 193 8.82 -11.09 4.45
CA LEU A 193 9.75 -10.89 5.55
C LEU A 193 11.16 -11.38 5.19
N LEU A 194 11.28 -12.52 4.50
CA LEU A 194 12.57 -13.03 4.04
C LEU A 194 13.26 -12.09 3.05
N ILE A 195 12.49 -11.44 2.16
CA ILE A 195 13.01 -10.55 1.10
C ILE A 195 13.30 -9.15 1.65
N VAL A 196 12.44 -8.63 2.53
CA VAL A 196 12.46 -7.25 3.03
C VAL A 196 13.41 -7.09 4.22
N SER A 197 13.59 -8.10 5.08
CA SER A 197 14.44 -7.98 6.28
C SER A 197 15.87 -7.50 5.99
N PRO A 198 16.59 -7.97 4.95
CA PRO A 198 17.91 -7.45 4.63
C PRO A 198 17.89 -5.95 4.27
N ALA A 199 16.86 -5.49 3.57
CA ALA A 199 16.70 -4.08 3.21
C ALA A 199 16.44 -3.21 4.46
N VAL A 200 15.63 -3.69 5.40
CA VAL A 200 15.33 -3.00 6.66
C VAL A 200 16.59 -2.83 7.51
N ILE A 201 17.38 -3.89 7.66
CA ILE A 201 18.63 -3.85 8.43
C ILE A 201 19.60 -2.85 7.81
N LEU A 202 19.71 -2.85 6.47
CA LEU A 202 20.55 -1.89 5.75
C LEU A 202 20.09 -0.45 5.98
N VAL A 203 18.78 -0.19 5.88
CA VAL A 203 18.20 1.15 6.06
C VAL A 203 18.36 1.64 7.49
N LEU A 204 18.15 0.77 8.49
CA LEU A 204 18.41 1.09 9.89
C LEU A 204 19.87 1.48 10.13
N ALA A 205 20.82 0.76 9.52
CA ALA A 205 22.23 1.09 9.61
C ALA A 205 22.55 2.45 8.95
N ILE A 206 21.98 2.72 7.77
CA ILE A 206 22.14 4.02 7.09
C ILE A 206 21.61 5.16 7.98
N TYR A 207 20.39 5.03 8.50
CA TYR A 207 19.79 6.06 9.35
C TYR A 207 20.50 6.20 10.70
N ALA A 208 21.08 5.13 11.24
CA ALA A 208 21.89 5.22 12.46
C ALA A 208 23.18 6.02 12.22
N VAL A 209 23.86 5.80 11.08
CA VAL A 209 25.06 6.57 10.71
C VAL A 209 24.72 8.04 10.46
N MET A 210 23.61 8.32 9.76
CA MET A 210 23.16 9.69 9.51
C MET A 210 22.69 10.41 10.78
N GLY A 211 22.18 9.67 11.78
CA GLY A 211 21.70 10.20 13.04
C GLY A 211 22.76 10.35 14.13
N ALA A 212 23.99 9.87 13.91
CA ALA A 212 25.03 9.76 14.94
C ALA A 212 25.51 11.10 15.54
N GLY A 213 25.18 12.23 14.90
CA GLY A 213 25.52 13.58 15.37
C GLY A 213 24.34 14.44 15.83
N LEU A 214 23.12 13.88 15.89
CA LEU A 214 21.93 14.64 16.26
C LEU A 214 21.80 14.80 17.78
N SER A 215 21.37 15.99 18.19
CA SER A 215 21.10 16.30 19.59
C SER A 215 19.90 15.51 20.09
N SER A 216 19.94 15.09 21.36
CA SER A 216 18.81 14.41 21.98
C SER A 216 17.61 15.35 22.11
N PRO A 217 16.37 14.89 21.84
CA PRO A 217 15.20 15.63 22.28
C PRO A 217 15.29 15.89 23.78
N SER A 218 15.12 17.15 24.18
CA SER A 218 15.30 17.59 25.58
C SER A 218 14.28 16.97 26.55
N HIS A 219 13.14 16.50 26.04
CA HIS A 219 12.12 15.79 26.80
C HIS A 219 11.33 14.81 25.91
N VAL A 220 11.33 13.52 26.25
CA VAL A 220 10.42 12.52 25.67
C VAL A 220 9.27 12.31 26.66
N PRO A 221 8.00 12.52 26.28
CA PRO A 221 6.86 12.29 27.18
C PRO A 221 6.77 10.84 27.64
N ALA A 222 6.17 10.62 28.82
CA ALA A 222 5.97 9.27 29.35
C ALA A 222 5.07 8.43 28.43
N VAL A 223 5.35 7.12 28.36
CA VAL A 223 4.64 6.18 27.48
C VAL A 223 3.32 5.75 28.12
N GLU A 224 2.22 6.02 27.43
CA GLU A 224 0.90 5.51 27.79
C GLU A 224 0.68 4.09 27.26
N TRP A 225 1.23 3.10 27.98
CA TRP A 225 1.26 1.70 27.56
C TRP A 225 -0.09 1.12 27.16
N ALA A 226 -1.16 1.49 27.86
CA ALA A 226 -2.51 1.02 27.56
C ALA A 226 -2.91 1.33 26.10
N LYS A 227 -2.50 2.49 25.57
CA LYS A 227 -2.84 2.93 24.21
C LYS A 227 -2.07 2.18 23.12
N VAL A 228 -0.96 1.53 23.45
CA VAL A 228 -0.17 0.70 22.52
C VAL A 228 -0.72 -0.73 22.39
N VAL A 229 -1.44 -1.21 23.41
CA VAL A 229 -1.94 -2.60 23.48
C VAL A 229 -2.78 -3.02 22.27
N PRO A 230 -3.73 -2.22 21.74
CA PRO A 230 -4.55 -2.64 20.60
C PRO A 230 -3.72 -3.00 19.36
N TYR A 231 -2.67 -2.22 19.07
CA TYR A 231 -1.75 -2.50 17.96
C TYR A 231 -0.97 -3.80 18.16
N LEU A 232 -0.46 -4.05 19.37
CA LEU A 232 0.26 -5.29 19.68
C LEU A 232 -0.65 -6.51 19.54
N VAL A 233 -1.88 -6.44 20.06
CA VAL A 233 -2.83 -7.54 19.96
C VAL A 233 -3.19 -7.82 18.51
N VAL A 234 -3.49 -6.79 17.72
CA VAL A 234 -3.79 -6.91 16.29
C VAL A 234 -2.64 -7.58 15.54
N LEU A 235 -1.41 -7.13 15.76
CA LEU A 235 -0.22 -7.67 15.12
C LEU A 235 0.01 -9.15 15.49
N ILE A 236 -0.02 -9.48 16.79
CA ILE A 236 0.24 -10.83 17.28
C ILE A 236 -0.82 -11.80 16.77
N THR A 237 -2.09 -11.44 16.88
CA THR A 237 -3.21 -12.29 16.45
C THR A 237 -3.22 -12.52 14.94
N ALA A 238 -2.90 -11.50 14.13
CA ALA A 238 -2.73 -11.63 12.69
C ALA A 238 -1.59 -12.60 12.33
N VAL A 239 -0.43 -12.48 13.00
CA VAL A 239 0.72 -13.38 12.80
C VAL A 239 0.40 -14.82 13.21
N CYS A 240 -0.41 -15.00 14.26
CA CYS A 240 -0.93 -16.32 14.68
C CYS A 240 -1.94 -16.92 13.68
N GLY A 241 -2.31 -16.20 12.62
CA GLY A 241 -3.17 -16.70 11.55
C GLY A 241 -4.66 -16.52 11.81
N MET A 242 -5.06 -15.65 12.74
CA MET A 242 -6.47 -15.27 12.90
C MET A 242 -7.00 -14.59 11.64
N ASN A 243 -8.31 -14.74 11.41
CA ASN A 243 -8.96 -14.08 10.28
C ASN A 243 -8.85 -12.54 10.41
N VAL A 244 -8.45 -11.86 9.34
CA VAL A 244 -8.17 -10.42 9.35
C VAL A 244 -9.38 -9.59 9.80
N MET A 245 -10.60 -9.97 9.45
CA MET A 245 -11.79 -9.26 9.93
C MET A 245 -11.97 -9.39 11.44
N ALA A 246 -11.75 -10.59 11.99
CA ALA A 246 -11.83 -10.83 13.43
C ALA A 246 -10.74 -10.05 14.19
N VAL A 247 -9.53 -10.00 13.63
CA VAL A 247 -8.41 -9.19 14.16
C VAL A 247 -8.79 -7.71 14.21
N LEU A 248 -9.39 -7.17 13.14
CA LEU A 248 -9.79 -5.76 13.09
C LEU A 248 -10.92 -5.43 14.06
N VAL A 249 -11.94 -6.30 14.16
CA VAL A 249 -13.02 -6.12 15.15
C VAL A 249 -12.46 -6.12 16.57
N LEU A 250 -11.54 -7.04 16.88
CA LEU A 250 -10.86 -7.06 18.17
C LEU A 250 -10.12 -5.74 18.43
N GLY A 251 -9.36 -5.24 17.46
CA GLY A 251 -8.66 -3.95 17.56
C GLY A 251 -9.62 -2.78 17.82
N ILE A 252 -10.74 -2.70 17.09
CA ILE A 252 -11.76 -1.65 17.27
C ILE A 252 -12.32 -1.69 18.69
N VAL A 253 -12.73 -2.87 19.17
CA VAL A 253 -13.28 -3.04 20.53
C VAL A 253 -12.26 -2.65 21.59
N MET A 254 -10.99 -3.05 21.43
CA MET A 254 -9.93 -2.68 22.37
C MET A 254 -9.67 -1.17 22.42
N CYS A 255 -9.64 -0.50 21.25
CA CYS A 255 -9.56 0.96 21.20
C CYS A 255 -10.73 1.58 21.95
N GLY A 256 -11.97 1.14 21.68
CA GLY A 256 -13.16 1.65 22.34
C GLY A 256 -13.11 1.50 23.86
N VAL A 257 -12.78 0.32 24.37
CA VAL A 257 -12.68 0.06 25.82
C VAL A 257 -11.61 0.93 26.47
N ILE A 258 -10.41 1.00 25.89
CA ILE A 258 -9.31 1.77 26.48
C ILE A 258 -9.60 3.27 26.41
N GLY A 259 -10.08 3.77 25.26
CA GLY A 259 -10.40 5.18 25.06
C GLY A 259 -11.53 5.67 25.97
N LEU A 260 -12.54 4.84 26.23
CA LEU A 260 -13.63 5.16 27.17
C LEU A 260 -13.18 5.17 28.63
N ILE A 261 -12.28 4.26 29.03
CA ILE A 261 -11.80 4.16 30.42
C ILE A 261 -10.85 5.31 30.76
N ASP A 262 -9.94 5.65 29.84
CA ASP A 262 -8.97 6.75 30.00
C ASP A 262 -9.61 8.13 29.76
N GLY A 263 -10.78 8.19 29.10
CA GLY A 263 -11.46 9.44 28.79
C GLY A 263 -10.88 10.16 27.57
N SER A 264 -10.12 9.46 26.72
CA SER A 264 -9.65 9.97 25.42
C SER A 264 -10.83 10.34 24.50
N TYR A 265 -11.97 9.67 24.63
CA TYR A 265 -13.23 10.02 23.98
C TYR A 265 -14.41 9.40 24.73
N ASP A 266 -15.60 9.97 24.56
CA ASP A 266 -16.86 9.34 24.97
C ASP A 266 -17.40 8.38 23.89
N LEU A 267 -18.53 7.74 24.17
CA LEU A 267 -19.14 6.76 23.27
C LEU A 267 -19.50 7.36 21.90
N PHE A 268 -19.99 8.60 21.87
CA PHE A 268 -20.42 9.25 20.64
C PHE A 268 -19.22 9.74 19.82
N ALA A 269 -18.20 10.28 20.47
CA ALA A 269 -16.94 10.64 19.85
C ALA A 269 -16.23 9.40 19.27
N TRP A 270 -16.29 8.25 19.94
CA TRP A 270 -15.78 6.99 19.37
C TRP A 270 -16.55 6.58 18.11
N MET A 271 -17.88 6.65 18.14
CA MET A 271 -18.71 6.35 16.96
C MET A 271 -18.43 7.30 15.79
N THR A 272 -18.28 8.60 16.06
CA THR A 272 -17.90 9.59 15.05
C THR A 272 -16.54 9.28 14.45
N SER A 273 -15.55 8.96 15.29
CA SER A 273 -14.20 8.58 14.84
C SER A 273 -14.24 7.34 13.93
N MET A 274 -14.97 6.30 14.31
CA MET A 274 -15.18 5.13 13.44
C MET A 274 -15.83 5.53 12.11
N GLY A 275 -16.85 6.38 12.13
CA GLY A 275 -17.55 6.87 10.94
C GLY A 275 -16.63 7.63 9.98
N GLU A 276 -15.84 8.57 10.49
CA GLU A 276 -14.84 9.31 9.71
C GLU A 276 -13.80 8.35 9.10
N GLY A 277 -13.34 7.38 9.87
CA GLY A 277 -12.44 6.33 9.41
C GLY A 277 -13.02 5.53 8.23
N ILE A 278 -14.28 5.10 8.33
CA ILE A 278 -14.97 4.37 7.26
C ILE A 278 -15.13 5.24 6.01
N VAL A 279 -15.56 6.49 6.16
CA VAL A 279 -15.75 7.42 5.05
C VAL A 279 -14.42 7.70 4.33
N SER A 280 -13.32 7.79 5.08
CA SER A 280 -11.98 8.00 4.50
C SER A 280 -11.55 6.87 3.53
N MET A 281 -12.09 5.66 3.68
CA MET A 281 -11.82 4.52 2.80
C MET A 281 -12.77 4.45 1.59
N GLY A 282 -13.79 5.33 1.53
CA GLY A 282 -14.83 5.31 0.50
C GLY A 282 -14.30 5.46 -0.93
N GLU A 283 -13.29 6.32 -1.14
CA GLU A 283 -12.68 6.51 -2.46
C GLU A 283 -12.04 5.21 -2.99
N LEU A 284 -11.29 4.51 -2.12
CA LEU A 284 -10.62 3.25 -2.46
C LEU A 284 -11.62 2.14 -2.73
N ILE A 285 -12.72 2.08 -1.97
CA ILE A 285 -13.82 1.15 -2.20
C ILE A 285 -14.43 1.35 -3.59
N VAL A 286 -14.75 2.59 -3.95
CA VAL A 286 -15.35 2.93 -5.25
C VAL A 286 -14.39 2.61 -6.40
N ILE A 287 -13.10 2.95 -6.25
CA ILE A 287 -12.07 2.62 -7.24
C ILE A 287 -11.91 1.10 -7.39
N ALA A 288 -11.87 0.34 -6.31
CA ALA A 288 -11.75 -1.12 -6.35
C ALA A 288 -12.92 -1.75 -7.11
N MET A 289 -14.15 -1.32 -6.84
CA MET A 289 -15.34 -1.77 -7.56
C MET A 289 -15.25 -1.45 -9.07
N MET A 290 -14.86 -0.23 -9.43
CA MET A 290 -14.71 0.15 -10.85
C MET A 290 -13.61 -0.66 -11.54
N ALA A 291 -12.46 -0.84 -10.89
CA ALA A 291 -11.37 -1.65 -11.41
C ALA A 291 -11.80 -3.12 -11.59
N GLY A 292 -12.52 -3.70 -10.62
CA GLY A 292 -13.06 -5.06 -10.71
C GLY A 292 -13.99 -5.24 -11.92
N GLY A 293 -14.92 -4.30 -12.12
CA GLY A 293 -15.82 -4.34 -13.27
C GLY A 293 -15.12 -4.12 -14.61
N LEU A 294 -14.18 -3.18 -14.66
CA LEU A 294 -13.35 -2.89 -15.83
C LEU A 294 -12.57 -4.14 -16.25
N LEU A 295 -11.93 -4.82 -15.29
CA LEU A 295 -11.11 -6.00 -15.55
C LEU A 295 -11.93 -7.19 -16.03
N GLU A 296 -13.16 -7.36 -15.52
CA GLU A 296 -14.03 -8.44 -15.98
C GLU A 296 -14.46 -8.22 -17.44
N LEU A 297 -14.71 -6.97 -17.87
CA LEU A 297 -14.95 -6.66 -19.29
C LEU A 297 -13.70 -6.91 -20.15
N ILE A 298 -12.52 -6.51 -19.68
CA ILE A 298 -11.25 -6.77 -20.39
C ILE A 298 -11.03 -8.28 -20.55
N ARG A 299 -11.38 -9.06 -19.53
CA ARG A 299 -11.31 -10.52 -19.54
C ARG A 299 -12.29 -11.13 -20.56
N GLU A 300 -13.56 -10.74 -20.53
CA GLU A 300 -14.61 -11.20 -21.44
C GLU A 300 -14.23 -10.94 -22.91
N ASN A 301 -13.60 -9.79 -23.18
CA ASN A 301 -13.13 -9.41 -24.52
C ASN A 301 -11.79 -10.06 -24.94
N GLY A 302 -11.17 -10.88 -24.07
CA GLY A 302 -9.92 -11.58 -24.36
C GLY A 302 -8.64 -10.73 -24.26
N GLY A 303 -8.72 -9.51 -23.73
CA GLY A 303 -7.57 -8.61 -23.58
C GLY A 303 -6.48 -9.18 -22.67
N ILE A 304 -6.87 -9.86 -21.59
CA ILE A 304 -5.93 -10.52 -20.67
C ILE A 304 -5.09 -11.59 -21.39
N ASN A 305 -5.72 -12.39 -22.26
CA ASN A 305 -5.00 -13.45 -22.99
C ASN A 305 -4.01 -12.85 -23.98
N TYR A 306 -4.34 -11.72 -24.61
CA TYR A 306 -3.44 -10.98 -25.49
C TYR A 306 -2.21 -10.43 -24.75
N ILE A 307 -2.38 -9.83 -23.57
CA ILE A 307 -1.24 -9.37 -22.74
C ILE A 307 -0.30 -10.53 -22.45
N ILE A 308 -0.87 -11.66 -22.03
CA ILE A 308 -0.09 -12.85 -21.70
C ILE A 308 0.68 -13.31 -22.94
N GLU A 309 0.03 -13.51 -24.08
CA GLU A 309 0.72 -13.92 -25.33
C GLU A 309 1.89 -13.00 -25.68
N LYS A 310 1.71 -11.67 -25.58
CA LYS A 310 2.75 -10.68 -25.91
C LYS A 310 3.88 -10.60 -24.89
N LEU A 311 3.56 -10.45 -23.60
CA LEU A 311 4.57 -10.32 -22.54
C LEU A 311 5.36 -11.62 -22.36
N THR A 312 4.71 -12.76 -22.58
CA THR A 312 5.34 -14.07 -22.34
C THR A 312 6.00 -14.69 -23.57
N ALA A 313 5.90 -14.06 -24.75
CA ALA A 313 6.48 -14.57 -26.01
C ALA A 313 8.00 -14.83 -25.92
N HIS A 314 8.71 -14.06 -25.10
CA HIS A 314 10.16 -14.16 -24.92
C HIS A 314 10.55 -14.75 -23.55
N ILE A 315 9.58 -15.16 -22.74
CA ILE A 315 9.82 -15.72 -21.41
C ILE A 315 10.08 -17.22 -21.54
N ARG A 316 11.27 -17.66 -21.14
CA ARG A 316 11.69 -19.07 -21.20
C ARG A 316 11.65 -19.81 -19.85
N GLY A 317 11.24 -19.15 -18.78
CA GLY A 317 11.15 -19.78 -17.46
C GLY A 317 10.69 -18.83 -16.34
N LYS A 318 10.64 -19.36 -15.11
CA LYS A 318 10.09 -18.65 -13.93
C LYS A 318 10.73 -17.29 -13.65
N ARG A 319 12.05 -17.15 -13.83
CA ARG A 319 12.74 -15.85 -13.70
C ARG A 319 12.16 -14.77 -14.62
N GLY A 320 11.95 -15.11 -15.89
CA GLY A 320 11.38 -14.16 -16.84
C GLY A 320 9.93 -13.84 -16.49
N ALA A 321 9.16 -14.81 -16.00
CA ALA A 321 7.79 -14.60 -15.53
C ALA A 321 7.73 -13.64 -14.34
N GLU A 322 8.57 -13.86 -13.32
CA GLU A 322 8.71 -12.97 -12.15
C GLU A 322 9.10 -11.54 -12.57
N LEU A 323 10.10 -11.39 -13.47
CA LEU A 323 10.51 -10.09 -14.00
C LEU A 323 9.41 -9.40 -14.82
N SER A 324 8.60 -10.15 -15.57
CA SER A 324 7.48 -9.58 -16.29
C SER A 324 6.35 -9.11 -15.38
N ILE A 325 6.07 -9.84 -14.29
CA ILE A 325 5.11 -9.40 -13.26
C ILE A 325 5.61 -8.09 -12.62
N ALA A 326 6.89 -8.06 -12.23
CA ALA A 326 7.54 -6.88 -11.67
C ALA A 326 7.46 -5.66 -12.62
N ALA A 327 7.85 -5.85 -13.89
CA ALA A 327 7.81 -4.77 -14.88
C ALA A 327 6.39 -4.26 -15.14
N LEU A 328 5.41 -5.17 -15.18
CA LEU A 328 4.02 -4.82 -15.44
C LEU A 328 3.43 -3.97 -14.30
N VAL A 329 3.60 -4.38 -13.04
CA VAL A 329 3.11 -3.60 -11.90
C VAL A 329 3.85 -2.28 -11.75
N SER A 330 5.17 -2.26 -11.97
CA SER A 330 5.97 -1.05 -11.90
C SER A 330 5.58 -0.02 -12.96
N LEU A 331 5.33 -0.46 -14.19
CA LEU A 331 4.90 0.43 -15.27
C LEU A 331 3.53 1.06 -14.95
N VAL A 332 2.56 0.23 -14.57
CA VAL A 332 1.22 0.74 -14.22
C VAL A 332 1.33 1.67 -13.02
N ASN A 333 2.11 1.32 -11.98
CA ASN A 333 2.22 2.17 -10.80
C ASN A 333 2.93 3.50 -11.08
N CYS A 334 3.95 3.52 -11.95
CA CYS A 334 4.57 4.77 -12.39
C CYS A 334 3.54 5.69 -13.05
N CYS A 335 2.61 5.13 -13.84
CA CYS A 335 1.57 5.92 -14.47
C CYS A 335 0.45 6.35 -13.50
N THR A 336 0.06 5.49 -12.56
CA THR A 336 -1.10 5.73 -11.69
C THR A 336 -0.76 6.40 -10.37
N ALA A 337 0.52 6.39 -9.98
CA ALA A 337 1.01 6.88 -8.70
C ALA A 337 0.24 6.31 -7.49
N ASN A 338 -0.30 5.10 -7.63
CA ASN A 338 -1.17 4.46 -6.65
C ASN A 338 -0.99 2.95 -6.67
N ASN A 339 -0.33 2.44 -5.62
CA ASN A 339 0.02 1.03 -5.46
C ASN A 339 -1.20 0.11 -5.58
N THR A 340 -2.26 0.41 -4.83
CA THR A 340 -3.48 -0.41 -4.76
C THR A 340 -4.13 -0.54 -6.13
N VAL A 341 -4.25 0.58 -6.85
CA VAL A 341 -4.78 0.62 -8.21
C VAL A 341 -3.91 -0.17 -9.17
N ALA A 342 -2.60 -0.04 -9.09
CA ALA A 342 -1.67 -0.76 -9.95
C ALA A 342 -1.78 -2.28 -9.75
N ILE A 343 -1.75 -2.74 -8.50
CA ILE A 343 -1.87 -4.17 -8.18
C ILE A 343 -3.24 -4.71 -8.61
N LEU A 344 -4.33 -3.99 -8.35
CA LEU A 344 -5.68 -4.41 -8.77
C LEU A 344 -5.72 -4.63 -10.28
N THR A 345 -5.20 -3.65 -11.03
CA THR A 345 -5.17 -3.64 -12.49
C THR A 345 -4.42 -4.84 -13.06
N VAL A 346 -3.26 -5.17 -12.51
CA VAL A 346 -2.37 -6.19 -13.10
C VAL A 346 -2.41 -7.54 -12.39
N GLY A 347 -3.05 -7.64 -11.23
CA GLY A 347 -3.01 -8.81 -10.36
C GLY A 347 -3.57 -10.07 -11.04
N SER A 348 -4.67 -9.96 -11.77
CA SER A 348 -5.26 -11.10 -12.52
C SER A 348 -4.38 -11.54 -13.70
N ILE A 349 -3.68 -10.61 -14.34
CA ILE A 349 -2.71 -10.89 -15.41
C ILE A 349 -1.49 -11.60 -14.80
N ALA A 350 -0.97 -11.09 -13.69
CA ALA A 350 0.14 -11.68 -12.97
C ALA A 350 -0.18 -13.10 -12.51
N LYS A 351 -1.41 -13.34 -12.02
CA LYS A 351 -1.88 -14.67 -11.63
C LYS A 351 -1.80 -15.66 -12.78
N LYS A 352 -2.31 -15.30 -13.96
CA LYS A 352 -2.24 -16.17 -15.14
C LYS A 352 -0.81 -16.38 -15.67
N ILE A 353 0.05 -15.36 -15.60
CA ILE A 353 1.48 -15.52 -15.90
C ILE A 353 2.10 -16.52 -14.92
N GLY A 354 1.79 -16.39 -13.63
CA GLY A 354 2.26 -17.30 -12.59
C GLY A 354 1.82 -18.74 -12.82
N ASP A 355 0.53 -18.95 -13.11
CA ASP A 355 -0.04 -20.28 -13.40
C ASP A 355 0.60 -20.91 -14.65
N ARG A 356 0.88 -20.11 -15.69
CA ARG A 356 1.49 -20.62 -16.94
C ARG A 356 2.95 -21.05 -16.76
N PHE A 357 3.72 -20.35 -15.94
CA PHE A 357 5.16 -20.61 -15.77
C PHE A 357 5.51 -21.30 -14.44
N GLY A 358 4.53 -21.56 -13.57
CA GLY A 358 4.71 -22.19 -12.27
C GLY A 358 5.34 -21.29 -11.21
N VAL A 359 5.07 -19.97 -11.25
CA VAL A 359 5.46 -19.04 -10.17
C VAL A 359 4.55 -19.26 -8.98
N ASP A 360 5.11 -19.38 -7.78
CA ASP A 360 4.31 -19.55 -6.56
C ASP A 360 3.44 -18.30 -6.30
N ASN A 361 2.15 -18.49 -5.99
CA ASN A 361 1.20 -17.39 -5.75
C ASN A 361 1.68 -16.42 -4.66
N ARG A 362 2.35 -16.94 -3.62
CA ARG A 362 2.86 -16.13 -2.50
C ARG A 362 4.02 -15.25 -2.95
N LYS A 363 4.87 -15.78 -3.84
CA LYS A 363 5.97 -15.04 -4.45
C LYS A 363 5.46 -14.02 -5.47
N ALA A 364 4.45 -14.35 -6.26
CA ALA A 364 3.79 -13.41 -7.17
C ALA A 364 3.14 -12.24 -6.41
N ALA A 365 2.44 -12.53 -5.30
CA ALA A 365 1.84 -11.50 -4.45
C ALA A 365 2.91 -10.59 -3.82
N SER A 366 4.01 -11.19 -3.36
CA SER A 366 5.19 -10.46 -2.88
C SER A 366 5.79 -9.53 -3.95
N ILE A 367 5.97 -10.00 -5.18
CA ILE A 367 6.51 -9.21 -6.29
C ILE A 367 5.59 -8.04 -6.64
N LEU A 368 4.28 -8.30 -6.76
CA LEU A 368 3.30 -7.26 -7.09
C LEU A 368 3.39 -6.09 -6.12
N ASP A 369 3.39 -6.40 -4.83
CA ASP A 369 3.36 -5.43 -3.75
C ASP A 369 4.69 -4.70 -3.55
N THR A 370 5.81 -5.42 -3.55
CA THR A 370 7.16 -4.83 -3.38
C THR A 370 7.55 -3.93 -4.54
N PHE A 371 7.26 -4.32 -5.79
CA PHE A 371 7.58 -3.49 -6.95
C PHE A 371 6.64 -2.31 -7.13
N SER A 372 5.36 -2.41 -6.74
CA SER A 372 4.51 -1.21 -6.66
C SER A 372 5.10 -0.25 -5.64
N CYS A 373 5.40 -0.72 -4.42
CA CYS A 373 5.91 0.14 -3.36
C CYS A 373 7.26 0.79 -3.71
N ALA A 374 8.17 0.04 -4.34
CA ALA A 374 9.47 0.56 -4.76
C ALA A 374 9.33 1.73 -5.73
N ILE A 375 8.44 1.61 -6.73
CA ILE A 375 8.18 2.69 -7.70
C ILE A 375 7.56 3.91 -7.03
N GLN A 376 6.64 3.69 -6.08
CA GLN A 376 5.99 4.77 -5.35
C GLN A 376 6.98 5.65 -4.57
N GLY A 377 8.04 5.05 -4.05
CA GLY A 377 9.11 5.79 -3.39
C GLY A 377 10.12 6.47 -4.32
N VAL A 378 10.06 6.22 -5.62
CA VAL A 378 10.93 6.87 -6.62
C VAL A 378 10.24 8.06 -7.28
N ILE A 379 8.90 8.05 -7.35
CA ILE A 379 8.15 9.12 -8.01
C ILE A 379 7.89 10.30 -7.05
N PRO A 380 8.20 11.55 -7.44
CA PRO A 380 8.00 12.72 -6.58
C PRO A 380 6.52 13.14 -6.45
N TYR A 381 5.67 12.63 -7.34
CA TYR A 381 4.23 12.91 -7.39
C TYR A 381 3.38 11.81 -6.74
N GLY A 382 4.01 10.91 -5.99
CA GLY A 382 3.29 9.87 -5.25
C GLY A 382 2.45 10.45 -4.11
N VAL A 383 1.32 9.81 -3.79
CA VAL A 383 0.37 10.33 -2.79
C VAL A 383 1.04 10.54 -1.42
N GLN A 384 1.70 9.52 -0.90
CA GLN A 384 2.40 9.58 0.38
C GLN A 384 3.51 10.64 0.38
N MET A 385 4.21 10.79 -0.74
CA MET A 385 5.29 11.76 -0.90
C MET A 385 4.77 13.20 -0.87
N LEU A 386 3.76 13.50 -1.67
CA LEU A 386 3.23 14.86 -1.75
C LEU A 386 2.48 15.26 -0.47
N LEU A 387 1.79 14.33 0.20
CA LEU A 387 1.21 14.59 1.53
C LEU A 387 2.29 14.89 2.56
N ALA A 388 3.36 14.09 2.58
CA ALA A 388 4.48 14.33 3.47
C ALA A 388 5.15 15.68 3.20
N ALA A 389 5.35 16.02 1.93
CA ALA A 389 5.88 17.31 1.51
C ALA A 389 5.01 18.49 1.95
N GLY A 390 3.68 18.38 1.77
CA GLY A 390 2.73 19.40 2.21
C GLY A 390 2.69 19.57 3.73
N LEU A 391 2.70 18.48 4.49
CA LEU A 391 2.68 18.50 5.96
C LEU A 391 4.00 18.98 6.57
N ALA A 392 5.12 18.78 5.87
CA ALA A 392 6.43 19.22 6.31
C ALA A 392 6.86 20.57 5.71
N GLU A 393 6.02 21.18 4.87
CA GLU A 393 6.30 22.43 4.15
C GLU A 393 7.63 22.43 3.36
N VAL A 394 7.98 21.29 2.77
CA VAL A 394 9.20 21.09 1.97
C VAL A 394 8.88 20.60 0.56
N SER A 395 9.82 20.74 -0.37
CA SER A 395 9.65 20.16 -1.70
C SER A 395 9.79 18.63 -1.67
N PRO A 396 8.95 17.87 -2.41
CA PRO A 396 9.15 16.42 -2.60
C PRO A 396 10.57 16.06 -3.05
N MET A 397 11.20 16.92 -3.87
CA MET A 397 12.56 16.71 -4.38
C MET A 397 13.63 16.81 -3.29
N GLN A 398 13.32 17.42 -2.14
CA GLN A 398 14.21 17.46 -0.98
C GLN A 398 14.08 16.21 -0.10
N ILE A 399 12.92 15.55 -0.11
CA ILE A 399 12.66 14.31 0.63
C ILE A 399 13.24 13.11 -0.12
N LEU A 400 13.05 13.06 -1.44
CA LEU A 400 13.38 11.92 -2.30
C LEU A 400 14.82 11.37 -2.13
N PRO A 401 15.88 12.19 -2.01
CA PRO A 401 17.25 11.70 -1.85
C PRO A 401 17.50 10.88 -0.57
N TYR A 402 16.64 11.06 0.44
CA TYR A 402 16.75 10.40 1.75
C TYR A 402 15.79 9.21 1.91
N LEU A 403 14.96 8.93 0.89
CA LEU A 403 13.95 7.89 0.92
C LEU A 403 14.54 6.53 0.54
N TYR A 404 15.44 6.01 1.38
CA TYR A 404 16.20 4.79 1.08
C TYR A 404 15.38 3.51 1.10
N TYR A 405 14.33 3.43 1.93
CA TYR A 405 13.60 2.17 2.13
C TYR A 405 12.95 1.62 0.85
N PRO A 406 12.12 2.37 0.09
CA PRO A 406 11.53 1.90 -1.17
C PRO A 406 12.57 1.44 -2.21
N VAL A 407 13.70 2.14 -2.28
CA VAL A 407 14.81 1.79 -3.17
C VAL A 407 15.46 0.47 -2.72
N ALA A 408 15.74 0.33 -1.42
CA ALA A 408 16.36 -0.85 -0.85
C ALA A 408 15.49 -2.11 -1.04
N ILE A 409 14.17 -2.01 -0.85
CA ILE A 409 13.26 -3.15 -1.10
C ILE A 409 13.15 -3.48 -2.59
N GLY A 410 13.23 -2.49 -3.48
CA GLY A 410 13.24 -2.72 -4.93
C GLY A 410 14.48 -3.51 -5.35
N ILE A 411 15.65 -3.12 -4.84
CA ILE A 411 16.92 -3.83 -5.05
C ILE A 411 16.85 -5.25 -4.46
N ALA A 412 16.39 -5.39 -3.22
CA ALA A 412 16.28 -6.69 -2.55
C ALA A 412 15.30 -7.62 -3.29
N SER A 413 14.18 -7.10 -3.79
CA SER A 413 13.18 -7.87 -4.53
C SER A 413 13.70 -8.28 -5.90
N LEU A 414 14.41 -7.39 -6.61
CA LEU A 414 15.09 -7.74 -7.86
C LEU A 414 16.16 -8.81 -7.64
N ALA A 415 16.99 -8.66 -6.61
CA ALA A 415 17.98 -9.66 -6.22
C ALA A 415 17.29 -11.00 -5.88
N ALA A 416 16.15 -10.97 -5.20
CA ALA A 416 15.39 -12.17 -4.87
C ALA A 416 14.88 -12.91 -6.11
N ILE A 417 14.49 -12.20 -7.18
CA ILE A 417 14.13 -12.80 -8.47
C ILE A 417 15.35 -13.42 -9.16
N LEU A 418 16.46 -12.67 -9.24
CA LEU A 418 17.68 -13.12 -9.91
C LEU A 418 18.32 -14.33 -9.21
N LEU A 419 18.42 -14.26 -7.88
CA LEU A 419 19.02 -15.30 -7.03
C LEU A 419 18.07 -16.45 -6.69
N ARG A 420 16.79 -16.37 -7.10
CA ARG A 420 15.79 -17.41 -6.85
C ARG A 420 15.56 -17.63 -5.35
N TYR A 421 15.37 -16.52 -4.66
CA TYR A 421 15.17 -16.47 -3.21
C TYR A 421 13.74 -16.03 -2.87
N PRO A 422 13.07 -16.67 -1.89
CA PRO A 422 13.50 -17.86 -1.16
C PRO A 422 13.36 -19.12 -2.03
N LYS A 423 14.37 -20.02 -2.01
CA LYS A 423 14.43 -21.23 -2.87
C LYS A 423 13.16 -22.09 -2.80
N LYS A 424 12.49 -22.13 -1.64
CA LYS A 424 11.23 -22.86 -1.42
C LYS A 424 10.08 -22.39 -2.31
N TYR A 425 10.08 -21.11 -2.72
CA TYR A 425 8.99 -20.47 -3.47
C TYR A 425 9.41 -20.01 -4.87
N SER A 426 10.67 -20.25 -5.26
CA SER A 426 11.22 -19.88 -6.56
C SER A 426 11.06 -21.00 -7.58
#